data_AF-A0A8H5D5L3-F1
#
_entry.id   AF-A0A8H5D5L3-F1
#
_cell.length_a   1.000
_cell.length_b   1.000
_cell.length_c   1.000
_cell.angle_alpha   90.00
_cell.angle_beta   90.00
_cell.angle_gamma   90.00
#
_symmetry.space_group_name_H-M   'P 1'
#
loop_
_entity.id
_entity.type
_entity.pdbx_description
1 polymer ?
#
loop_
_entity_poly.entity_id
_entity_poly.type
_entity_poly.pdbx_seq_one_letter_code
_entity_poly.pdbx_strand_id
1 'polypeptide(L)'
;MLPVKLYLFPLRFHDFTVSIHTRASLLYTPPKFAEVYSRIISPYDPNEFFIKLSICGLPDRYPLLVSNLKQGFPLGHMPILCKTIIKNHSSTLKFTEAVEAYISEESTAGRMLGSFSNEEAELVLRGPFVLSPLIVSEQTQGPGKPLKLQVCCNFSKDGIYSSGPPFPSVNSYIEKELFPTTFDSAAIVAKWNRRHSNSDPNSTHLPAFH
;
A
#
# COMPACT_ATOMS: atom_id res chain seq x y z
N MET A 1 25.13 -12.63 34.72
CA MET A 1 23.74 -12.55 34.21
C MET A 1 23.83 -12.67 32.69
N LEU A 2 23.44 -13.81 32.12
CA LEU A 2 23.50 -14.06 30.67
C LEU A 2 22.46 -13.18 29.95
N PRO A 3 22.76 -12.63 28.77
CA PRO A 3 21.77 -11.88 28.01
C PRO A 3 20.66 -12.84 27.58
N VAL A 4 19.42 -12.51 27.94
CA VAL A 4 18.24 -13.17 27.41
C VAL A 4 18.22 -12.88 25.91
N LYS A 5 18.78 -13.79 25.10
CA LYS A 5 18.41 -13.90 23.68
C LYS A 5 16.92 -14.22 23.70
N LEU A 6 16.08 -13.21 23.52
CA LEU A 6 14.72 -13.43 23.05
C LEU A 6 14.89 -14.10 21.69
N TYR A 7 14.76 -15.43 21.67
CA TYR A 7 14.65 -16.22 20.45
C TYR A 7 13.34 -15.84 19.79
N LEU A 8 13.34 -14.68 19.14
CA LEU A 8 12.27 -14.27 18.26
C LEU A 8 12.40 -15.16 17.03
N PHE A 9 11.52 -16.16 16.95
CA PHE A 9 11.44 -17.00 15.76
C PHE A 9 11.31 -16.10 14.53
N PRO A 10 12.02 -16.41 13.43
CA PRO A 10 11.86 -15.67 12.19
C PRO A 10 10.40 -15.72 11.78
N LEU A 11 9.85 -14.55 11.41
CA LEU A 11 8.51 -14.51 10.83
C LEU A 11 8.56 -15.32 9.54
N ARG A 12 7.69 -16.32 9.42
CA ARG A 12 7.57 -17.10 8.19
C ARG A 12 6.76 -16.29 7.20
N PHE A 13 7.45 -15.53 6.36
CA PHE A 13 6.81 -14.85 5.24
C PHE A 13 6.46 -15.89 4.18
N HIS A 14 5.24 -15.79 3.66
CA HIS A 14 4.89 -16.54 2.47
C HIS A 14 5.62 -15.93 1.27
N ASP A 15 6.28 -16.77 0.48
CA ASP A 15 6.94 -16.35 -0.74
C ASP A 15 5.94 -16.40 -1.91
N PHE A 16 5.47 -15.23 -2.33
CA PHE A 16 4.54 -15.09 -3.45
C PHE A 16 5.23 -15.10 -4.82
N THR A 17 6.54 -15.29 -4.92
CA THR A 17 7.29 -15.18 -6.18
C THR A 17 6.69 -16.05 -7.29
N VAL A 18 6.19 -17.24 -6.94
CA VAL A 18 5.57 -18.18 -7.90
C VAL A 18 4.14 -17.80 -8.31
N SER A 19 3.45 -16.95 -7.56
CA SER A 19 2.09 -16.49 -7.87
C SER A 19 2.04 -15.14 -8.57
N ILE A 20 3.20 -14.47 -8.75
CA ILE A 20 3.26 -13.19 -9.43
C ILE A 20 3.04 -13.40 -10.93
N HIS A 21 1.96 -12.82 -11.45
CA HIS A 21 1.72 -12.74 -12.88
C HIS A 21 2.59 -11.64 -13.51
N THR A 22 3.66 -12.04 -14.19
CA THR A 22 4.50 -11.09 -14.95
C THR A 22 3.75 -10.60 -16.18
N ARG A 23 3.62 -9.28 -16.34
CA ARG A 23 3.01 -8.68 -17.53
C ARG A 23 4.10 -8.18 -18.48
N ALA A 24 4.24 -8.87 -19.61
CA ALA A 24 5.19 -8.50 -20.65
C ALA A 24 4.88 -7.11 -21.20
N SER A 25 5.92 -6.36 -21.59
CA SER A 25 5.70 -5.08 -22.28
C SER A 25 4.91 -5.32 -23.56
N LEU A 26 3.92 -4.49 -23.83
CA LEU A 26 3.18 -4.56 -25.08
C LEU A 26 4.04 -4.00 -26.21
N LEU A 27 3.81 -4.50 -27.43
CA LEU A 27 4.42 -3.93 -28.62
C LEU A 27 3.99 -2.47 -28.71
N TYR A 28 4.94 -1.56 -28.95
CA TYR A 28 4.73 -0.12 -29.06
C TYR A 28 4.35 0.62 -27.76
N THR A 29 4.55 0.05 -26.56
CA THR A 29 4.42 0.82 -25.32
C THR A 29 5.35 2.04 -25.35
N PRO A 30 4.83 3.28 -25.28
CA PRO A 30 5.65 4.48 -25.20
C PRO A 30 6.64 4.41 -24.03
N PRO A 31 7.88 4.89 -24.15
CA PRO A 31 8.87 4.85 -23.06
C PRO A 31 8.36 5.44 -21.73
N LYS A 32 7.58 6.53 -21.81
CA LYS A 32 6.91 7.14 -20.64
C LYS A 32 5.99 6.17 -19.90
N PHE A 33 5.30 5.27 -20.58
CA PHE A 33 4.38 4.30 -19.96
C PHE A 33 5.15 3.15 -19.30
N ALA A 34 6.29 2.76 -19.88
CA ALA A 34 7.17 1.79 -19.26
C ALA A 34 7.77 2.32 -17.95
N GLU A 35 8.15 3.61 -17.90
CA GLU A 35 8.61 4.28 -16.68
C GLU A 35 7.50 4.32 -15.62
N VAL A 36 6.27 4.70 -16.01
CA VAL A 36 5.13 4.72 -15.08
C VAL A 36 4.85 3.33 -14.50
N TYR A 37 4.90 2.28 -15.32
CA TYR A 37 4.65 0.91 -14.88
C TYR A 37 5.66 0.42 -13.83
N SER A 38 6.94 0.75 -13.98
CA SER A 38 7.99 0.31 -13.05
C SER A 38 8.17 1.22 -11.84
N ARG A 39 7.48 2.37 -11.82
CA ARG A 39 7.63 3.37 -10.76
C ARG A 39 6.93 2.93 -9.47
N ILE A 40 7.72 2.69 -8.43
CA ILE A 40 7.22 2.51 -7.07
C ILE A 40 7.25 3.85 -6.35
N ILE A 41 6.07 4.30 -5.90
CA ILE A 41 5.91 5.50 -5.10
C ILE A 41 5.63 5.05 -3.67
N SER A 42 6.61 5.26 -2.80
CA SER A 42 6.54 4.92 -1.38
C SER A 42 7.01 6.11 -0.55
N PRO A 43 6.34 6.46 0.56
CA PRO A 43 6.84 7.45 1.50
C PRO A 43 8.05 6.94 2.31
N TYR A 44 8.35 5.65 2.23
CA TYR A 44 9.44 5.00 2.96
C TYR A 44 10.68 4.86 2.09
N ASP A 45 11.85 5.17 2.66
CA ASP A 45 13.16 4.91 2.05
C ASP A 45 13.60 3.46 2.33
N PRO A 46 13.69 2.57 1.31
CA PRO A 46 14.13 1.20 1.50
C PRO A 46 15.54 1.06 2.07
N ASN A 47 16.44 2.01 1.78
CA ASN A 47 17.83 1.96 2.24
C ASN A 47 17.93 2.31 3.74
N GLU A 48 17.14 3.28 4.19
CA GLU A 48 17.02 3.58 5.63
C GLU A 48 16.48 2.38 6.41
N PHE A 49 15.49 1.67 5.87
CA PHE A 49 15.01 0.42 6.46
C PHE A 49 16.09 -0.65 6.50
N PHE A 50 16.88 -0.82 5.43
CA PHE A 50 18.00 -1.77 5.41
C PHE A 50 19.03 -1.47 6.50
N ILE A 51 19.44 -0.21 6.64
CA ILE A 51 20.40 0.22 7.66
C ILE A 51 19.85 -0.06 9.06
N LYS A 52 18.61 0.37 9.34
CA LYS A 52 17.98 0.18 10.65
C LYS A 52 17.77 -1.28 11.01
N LEU A 53 17.35 -2.12 10.05
CA LEU A 53 17.24 -3.57 10.28
C LEU A 53 18.60 -4.17 10.63
N SER A 54 19.65 -3.78 9.91
CA SER A 54 21.02 -4.28 10.13
C SER A 54 21.54 -3.90 11.52
N ILE A 55 21.40 -2.64 11.93
CA ILE A 55 21.80 -2.16 13.27
C ILE A 55 21.07 -2.92 14.37
N CYS A 56 19.78 -3.19 14.18
CA CYS A 56 18.96 -3.90 15.16
C CYS A 56 19.13 -5.43 15.13
N GLY A 57 19.93 -5.99 14.22
CA GLY A 57 20.07 -7.44 14.06
C GLY A 57 18.77 -8.13 13.63
N LEU A 58 17.93 -7.44 12.86
CA LEU A 58 16.64 -7.91 12.36
C LEU A 58 16.55 -8.29 10.86
N PRO A 59 17.61 -8.35 10.03
CA PRO A 59 17.45 -8.71 8.61
C PRO A 59 16.75 -10.07 8.41
N ASP A 60 17.18 -11.09 9.16
CA ASP A 60 16.62 -12.45 9.05
C ASP A 60 15.15 -12.54 9.51
N ARG A 61 14.72 -11.60 10.35
CA ARG A 61 13.34 -11.53 10.83
C ARG A 61 12.41 -10.85 9.83
N TYR A 62 12.94 -10.00 8.94
CA TYR A 62 12.19 -9.27 7.91
C TYR A 62 12.86 -9.39 6.53
N PRO A 63 13.08 -10.61 6.02
CA PRO A 63 13.94 -10.85 4.87
C PRO A 63 13.41 -10.21 3.57
N LEU A 64 12.09 -10.01 3.45
CA LEU A 64 11.45 -9.48 2.25
C LEU A 64 11.10 -7.98 2.35
N LEU A 65 11.30 -7.32 3.50
CA LEU A 65 10.79 -5.96 3.68
C LEU A 65 11.45 -4.95 2.72
N VAL A 66 12.77 -5.00 2.62
CA VAL A 66 13.53 -4.06 1.78
C VAL A 66 13.27 -4.30 0.29
N SER A 67 13.18 -5.56 -0.14
CA SER A 67 12.82 -5.89 -1.52
C SER A 67 11.41 -5.44 -1.86
N ASN A 68 10.44 -5.67 -0.98
CA ASN A 68 9.05 -5.28 -1.20
C ASN A 68 8.85 -3.76 -1.20
N LEU A 69 9.63 -2.99 -0.43
CA LEU A 69 9.63 -1.53 -0.52
C LEU A 69 10.16 -1.03 -1.87
N LYS A 70 11.08 -1.77 -2.52
CA LYS A 70 11.66 -1.42 -3.83
C LYS A 70 10.82 -1.90 -5.00
N GLN A 71 10.10 -3.00 -4.85
CA GLN A 71 9.46 -3.73 -5.94
C GLN A 71 7.93 -3.80 -5.82
N GLY A 72 7.37 -3.33 -4.70
CA GLY A 72 5.97 -3.47 -4.34
C GLY A 72 5.72 -4.70 -3.46
N PHE A 73 4.55 -4.71 -2.80
CA PHE A 73 4.12 -5.81 -1.96
C PHE A 73 3.15 -6.71 -2.72
N PRO A 74 3.34 -8.04 -2.72
CA PRO A 74 2.32 -8.95 -3.22
C PRO A 74 1.08 -8.85 -2.32
N LEU A 75 -0.09 -8.75 -2.93
CA LEU A 75 -1.37 -8.67 -2.21
C LEU A 75 -2.07 -10.05 -2.09
N GLY A 76 -1.39 -11.13 -2.45
CA GLY A 76 -1.96 -12.49 -2.45
C GLY A 76 -2.08 -13.10 -3.85
N HIS A 77 -2.89 -14.15 -3.95
CA HIS A 77 -3.15 -14.87 -5.19
C HIS A 77 -4.21 -14.15 -6.04
N MET A 78 -3.80 -13.07 -6.69
CA MET A 78 -4.67 -12.29 -7.57
C MET A 78 -4.96 -13.07 -8.87
N PRO A 79 -6.20 -13.09 -9.36
CA PRO A 79 -6.56 -13.80 -10.59
C PRO A 79 -6.02 -13.07 -11.83
N ILE A 80 -5.83 -13.82 -12.91
CA ILE A 80 -5.60 -13.23 -14.23
C ILE A 80 -6.88 -12.52 -14.68
N LEU A 81 -6.75 -11.24 -15.00
CA LEU A 81 -7.87 -10.42 -15.47
C LEU A 81 -8.04 -10.56 -16.98
N CYS A 82 -9.25 -10.91 -17.40
CA CYS A 82 -9.60 -11.00 -18.82
C CYS A 82 -10.26 -9.70 -19.35
N LYS A 83 -10.72 -8.82 -18.47
CA LYS A 83 -11.41 -7.56 -18.80
C LYS A 83 -11.16 -6.50 -17.71
N THR A 84 -11.17 -5.24 -18.12
CA THR A 84 -11.03 -4.11 -17.20
C THR A 84 -12.33 -3.86 -16.44
N ILE A 85 -12.21 -3.58 -15.15
CA ILE A 85 -13.34 -3.36 -14.24
C ILE A 85 -13.19 -1.99 -13.58
N ILE A 86 -14.13 -1.09 -13.88
CA ILE A 86 -14.16 0.27 -13.32
C ILE A 86 -15.60 0.56 -12.91
N LYS A 87 -15.84 0.76 -11.60
CA LYS A 87 -17.18 1.10 -11.09
C LYS A 87 -17.13 1.85 -9.76
N ASN A 88 -17.15 3.18 -9.81
CA ASN A 88 -17.25 4.00 -8.61
C ASN A 88 -18.61 3.87 -7.91
N HIS A 89 -18.66 4.19 -6.62
CA HIS A 89 -19.90 4.27 -5.87
C HIS A 89 -20.75 5.46 -6.35
N SER A 90 -22.08 5.34 -6.32
CA SER A 90 -23.00 6.40 -6.77
C SER A 90 -22.84 7.72 -6.00
N SER A 91 -22.32 7.68 -4.77
CA SER A 91 -21.98 8.88 -3.98
C SER A 91 -20.97 9.79 -4.69
N THR A 92 -20.13 9.26 -5.58
CA THR A 92 -19.16 10.06 -6.33
C THR A 92 -19.83 11.01 -7.32
N LEU A 93 -21.01 10.65 -7.83
CA LEU A 93 -21.83 11.52 -8.68
C LEU A 93 -22.53 12.62 -7.89
N LYS A 94 -22.78 12.39 -6.59
CA LYS A 94 -23.39 13.39 -5.68
C LYS A 94 -22.37 14.43 -5.23
N PHE A 95 -21.10 14.05 -5.11
CA PHE A 95 -20.03 14.86 -4.53
C PHE A 95 -18.84 15.00 -5.49
N THR A 96 -19.11 15.32 -6.75
CA THR A 96 -18.10 15.39 -7.82
C THR A 96 -16.97 16.36 -7.47
N GLU A 97 -17.28 17.55 -6.95
CA GLU A 97 -16.28 18.54 -6.57
C GLU A 97 -15.31 18.02 -5.49
N ALA A 98 -15.81 17.28 -4.50
CA ALA A 98 -14.96 16.68 -3.47
C ALA A 98 -14.05 15.59 -4.04
N VAL A 99 -14.55 14.81 -5.00
CA VAL A 99 -13.77 13.78 -5.70
C VAL A 99 -12.70 14.41 -6.58
N GLU A 100 -13.03 15.46 -7.34
CA GLU A 100 -12.07 16.20 -8.17
C GLU A 100 -10.98 16.86 -7.33
N ALA A 101 -11.36 17.50 -6.22
CA ALA A 101 -10.41 18.09 -5.27
C ALA A 101 -9.46 17.03 -4.70
N TYR A 102 -9.98 15.86 -4.29
CA TYR A 102 -9.17 14.75 -3.81
C TYR A 102 -8.19 14.25 -4.87
N ILE A 103 -8.65 14.00 -6.10
CA ILE A 103 -7.78 13.53 -7.20
C ILE A 103 -6.71 14.59 -7.52
N SER A 104 -7.08 15.87 -7.54
CA SER A 104 -6.16 16.98 -7.78
C SER A 104 -5.07 17.08 -6.70
N GLU A 105 -5.44 16.92 -5.42
CA GLU A 105 -4.49 16.91 -4.31
C GLU A 105 -3.51 15.72 -4.42
N GLU A 106 -4.02 14.51 -4.66
CA GLU A 106 -3.20 13.31 -4.83
C GLU A 106 -2.27 13.41 -6.04
N SER A 107 -2.74 14.01 -7.13
CA SER A 107 -1.93 14.26 -8.34
C SER A 107 -0.84 15.30 -8.08
N THR A 108 -1.17 16.41 -7.42
CA THR A 108 -0.23 17.48 -7.05
C THR A 108 0.85 16.98 -6.09
N ALA A 109 0.48 16.10 -5.17
CA ALA A 109 1.42 15.44 -4.27
C ALA A 109 2.25 14.34 -4.95
N GLY A 110 2.01 14.05 -6.23
CA GLY A 110 2.71 13.01 -6.98
C GLY A 110 2.37 11.58 -6.53
N ARG A 111 1.29 11.39 -5.76
CA ARG A 111 0.83 10.06 -5.30
C ARG A 111 -0.05 9.36 -6.34
N MET A 112 -0.71 10.13 -7.20
CA MET A 112 -1.43 9.64 -8.38
C MET A 112 -0.81 10.20 -9.65
N LEU A 113 -0.76 9.38 -10.70
CA LEU A 113 -0.26 9.78 -12.01
C LEU A 113 -1.37 9.76 -13.04
N GLY A 114 -1.26 10.71 -13.96
CA GLY A 114 -2.00 10.73 -15.21
C GLY A 114 -3.21 11.64 -15.24
N SER A 115 -3.91 11.50 -16.37
CA SER A 115 -5.35 11.60 -16.56
C SER A 115 -5.64 10.58 -17.67
N PHE A 116 -5.31 9.31 -17.38
CA PHE A 116 -5.25 8.28 -18.41
C PHE A 116 -6.65 7.92 -18.92
N SER A 117 -6.79 7.74 -20.23
CA SER A 117 -7.92 7.00 -20.77
C SER A 117 -7.85 5.53 -20.33
N ASN A 118 -8.94 4.78 -20.49
CA ASN A 118 -8.94 3.34 -20.16
C ASN A 118 -7.91 2.59 -21.01
N GLU A 119 -7.79 2.95 -22.28
CA GLU A 119 -6.83 2.37 -23.23
C GLU A 119 -5.39 2.71 -22.83
N GLU A 120 -5.12 3.96 -22.44
CA GLU A 120 -3.81 4.35 -21.92
C GLU A 120 -3.46 3.62 -20.63
N ALA A 121 -4.42 3.47 -19.72
CA ALA A 121 -4.22 2.73 -18.47
C ALA A 121 -3.94 1.24 -18.73
N GLU A 122 -4.66 0.60 -19.66
CA GLU A 122 -4.36 -0.77 -20.07
C GLU A 122 -2.99 -0.90 -20.73
N LEU A 123 -2.56 0.09 -21.53
CA LEU A 123 -1.21 0.11 -22.12
C LEU A 123 -0.12 0.26 -21.05
N VAL A 124 -0.32 1.14 -20.07
CA VAL A 124 0.59 1.34 -18.93
C VAL A 124 0.64 0.06 -18.09
N LEU A 125 -0.51 -0.50 -17.71
CA LEU A 125 -0.63 -1.68 -16.85
C LEU A 125 -0.42 -3.00 -17.59
N ARG A 126 -0.13 -2.93 -18.90
CA ARG A 126 0.17 -4.06 -19.79
C ARG A 126 -0.94 -5.11 -19.81
N GLY A 127 -2.18 -4.65 -19.92
CA GLY A 127 -3.39 -5.46 -20.01
C GLY A 127 -4.48 -5.02 -19.05
N PRO A 128 -5.56 -5.83 -18.92
CA PRO A 128 -6.72 -5.48 -18.12
C PRO A 128 -6.41 -5.20 -16.65
N PHE A 129 -7.20 -4.31 -16.03
CA PHE A 129 -7.01 -3.92 -14.63
C PHE A 129 -8.33 -3.78 -13.86
N VAL A 130 -8.23 -3.80 -12.54
CA VAL A 130 -9.36 -3.47 -11.65
C VAL A 130 -9.04 -2.15 -10.97
N LEU A 131 -9.92 -1.17 -11.13
CA LEU A 131 -9.86 0.06 -10.36
C LEU A 131 -10.71 -0.09 -9.10
N SER A 132 -10.09 0.10 -7.94
CA SER A 132 -10.83 0.11 -6.68
C SER A 132 -11.82 1.29 -6.67
N PRO A 133 -13.12 1.06 -6.42
CA PRO A 133 -14.13 2.11 -6.44
C PRO A 133 -13.82 3.25 -5.47
N LEU A 134 -13.98 4.49 -5.91
CA LEU A 134 -14.09 5.61 -4.99
C LEU A 134 -15.49 5.64 -4.34
N ILE A 135 -15.54 5.99 -3.06
CA ILE A 135 -16.76 6.25 -2.29
C ILE A 135 -16.57 7.54 -1.49
N VAL A 136 -17.67 8.26 -1.27
CA VAL A 136 -17.69 9.47 -0.44
C VAL A 136 -18.52 9.18 0.80
N SER A 137 -17.89 9.33 1.97
CA SER A 137 -18.54 9.21 3.28
C SER A 137 -18.84 10.60 3.82
N GLU A 138 -20.06 10.78 4.32
CA GLU A 138 -20.51 11.99 5.01
C GLU A 138 -20.35 11.77 6.52
N GLN A 139 -19.66 12.67 7.21
CA GLN A 139 -19.45 12.62 8.66
C GLN A 139 -19.95 13.89 9.34
N THR A 140 -20.82 13.72 10.33
CA THR A 140 -21.32 14.82 11.17
C THR A 140 -20.23 15.33 12.11
N GLN A 141 -19.97 16.63 12.10
CA GLN A 141 -18.91 17.26 12.91
C GLN A 141 -19.39 17.96 14.19
N GLY A 142 -20.68 17.82 14.50
CA GLY A 142 -21.35 18.48 15.63
C GLY A 142 -22.33 19.57 15.18
N PRO A 143 -23.07 20.19 16.13
CA PRO A 143 -24.12 21.15 15.83
C PRO A 143 -23.60 22.39 15.08
N GLY A 144 -24.29 22.78 14.01
CA GLY A 144 -24.01 23.99 13.23
C GLY A 144 -22.78 23.93 12.32
N LYS A 145 -22.06 22.79 12.28
CA LYS A 145 -20.93 22.60 11.35
C LYS A 145 -21.38 21.90 10.07
N PRO A 146 -20.82 22.26 8.91
CA PRO A 146 -21.06 21.52 7.69
C PRO A 146 -20.58 20.07 7.84
N LEU A 147 -21.14 19.18 7.02
CA LEU A 147 -20.69 17.79 6.97
C LEU A 147 -19.25 17.74 6.47
N LYS A 148 -18.44 16.87 7.09
CA LYS A 148 -17.14 16.51 6.54
C LYS A 148 -17.33 15.43 5.50
N LEU A 149 -16.88 15.71 4.28
CA LEU A 149 -16.81 14.72 3.22
C LEU A 149 -15.44 14.04 3.26
N GLN A 150 -15.43 12.72 3.21
CA GLN A 150 -14.22 11.92 3.09
C GLN A 150 -14.31 11.05 1.83
N VAL A 151 -13.41 11.28 0.88
CA VAL A 151 -13.25 10.42 -0.29
C VAL A 151 -12.35 9.25 0.09
N CYS A 152 -12.80 8.03 -0.17
CA CYS A 152 -12.09 6.80 0.17
C CYS A 152 -12.02 5.86 -1.03
N CYS A 153 -10.90 5.17 -1.20
CA CYS A 153 -10.82 3.97 -2.04
C CYS A 153 -11.43 2.78 -1.30
N ASN A 154 -12.42 2.12 -1.90
CA ASN A 154 -13.10 0.98 -1.29
C ASN A 154 -12.50 -0.35 -1.78
N PHE A 155 -11.63 -0.94 -0.97
CA PHE A 155 -10.97 -2.21 -1.28
C PHE A 155 -11.80 -3.47 -0.95
N SER A 156 -12.92 -3.30 -0.24
CA SER A 156 -13.78 -4.41 0.23
C SER A 156 -15.04 -4.61 -0.61
N LYS A 157 -15.23 -3.81 -1.66
CA LYS A 157 -16.42 -3.92 -2.52
C LYS A 157 -16.14 -4.81 -3.71
N ASP A 158 -17.00 -5.79 -3.92
CA ASP A 158 -16.98 -6.62 -5.12
C ASP A 158 -17.22 -5.74 -6.36
N GLY A 159 -16.42 -6.00 -7.39
CA GLY A 159 -16.65 -5.51 -8.74
C GLY A 159 -17.78 -6.29 -9.43
N ILE A 160 -18.26 -5.75 -10.54
CA ILE A 160 -19.23 -6.45 -11.41
C ILE A 160 -18.72 -6.28 -12.83
N TYR A 161 -18.53 -7.39 -13.56
CA TYR A 161 -18.35 -7.33 -15.01
C TYR A 161 -19.66 -6.85 -15.65
N SER A 162 -19.60 -5.92 -16.61
CA SER A 162 -20.78 -5.31 -17.24
C SER A 162 -21.82 -6.32 -17.79
N SER A 163 -21.43 -7.58 -17.99
CA SER A 163 -22.29 -8.68 -18.45
C SER A 163 -21.97 -10.04 -17.80
N GLY A 164 -21.34 -10.05 -16.60
CA GLY A 164 -20.80 -11.29 -16.02
C GLY A 164 -21.02 -11.43 -14.50
N PRO A 165 -20.49 -12.51 -13.90
CA PRO A 165 -20.57 -12.74 -12.45
C PRO A 165 -19.84 -11.62 -11.67
N PRO A 166 -20.17 -11.42 -10.38
CA PRO A 166 -19.43 -10.49 -9.54
C PRO A 166 -17.95 -10.87 -9.51
N PHE A 167 -17.08 -9.86 -9.60
CA PHE A 167 -15.65 -10.00 -9.42
C PHE A 167 -15.35 -9.71 -7.94
N PRO A 168 -14.77 -10.65 -7.18
CA PRO A 168 -14.47 -10.44 -5.77
C PRO A 168 -13.66 -9.17 -5.52
N SER A 169 -13.88 -8.53 -4.38
CA SER A 169 -13.09 -7.39 -3.94
C SER A 169 -11.60 -7.73 -3.86
N VAL A 170 -10.72 -6.74 -3.98
CA VAL A 170 -9.26 -6.93 -3.82
C VAL A 170 -8.96 -7.61 -2.48
N ASN A 171 -9.67 -7.22 -1.42
CA ASN A 171 -9.51 -7.81 -0.09
C ASN A 171 -9.89 -9.30 -0.02
N SER A 172 -10.75 -9.79 -0.91
CA SER A 172 -11.15 -11.20 -0.95
C SER A 172 -10.01 -12.12 -1.39
N TYR A 173 -8.93 -11.58 -1.97
CA TYR A 173 -7.74 -12.31 -2.37
C TYR A 173 -6.59 -12.25 -1.34
N ILE A 174 -6.78 -11.51 -0.24
CA ILE A 174 -5.80 -11.35 0.83
C ILE A 174 -6.09 -12.39 1.92
N GLU A 175 -5.23 -13.40 2.03
CA GLU A 175 -5.24 -14.34 3.16
C GLU A 175 -4.36 -13.78 4.28
N LYS A 176 -4.98 -13.27 5.36
CA LYS A 176 -4.26 -12.62 6.47
C LYS A 176 -3.17 -13.50 7.08
N GLU A 177 -3.36 -14.82 7.09
CA GLU A 177 -2.44 -15.81 7.62
C GLU A 177 -1.10 -15.85 6.87
N LEU A 178 -1.09 -15.42 5.61
CA LEU A 178 0.12 -15.36 4.77
C LEU A 178 0.96 -14.08 5.03
N PHE A 179 0.41 -13.13 5.78
CA PHE A 179 1.04 -11.86 6.14
C PHE A 179 1.27 -11.81 7.64
N PRO A 180 2.39 -12.38 8.15
CA PRO A 180 2.65 -12.43 9.58
C PRO A 180 2.83 -11.01 10.12
N THR A 181 1.77 -10.47 10.70
CA THR A 181 1.74 -9.17 11.37
C THR A 181 1.62 -9.38 12.86
N THR A 182 2.40 -8.62 13.63
CA THR A 182 2.34 -8.60 15.09
C THR A 182 1.90 -7.22 15.53
N PHE A 183 0.80 -7.14 16.26
CA PHE A 183 0.40 -5.92 16.93
C PHE A 183 1.02 -5.92 18.31
N ASP A 184 1.97 -5.01 18.54
CA ASP A 184 2.50 -4.75 19.87
C ASP A 184 1.87 -3.49 20.44
N SER A 185 1.70 -3.45 21.76
CA SER A 185 1.23 -2.24 22.43
C SER A 185 2.25 -1.12 22.28
N ALA A 186 1.78 0.14 22.28
CA ALA A 186 2.64 1.32 22.29
C ALA A 186 3.67 1.27 23.44
N ALA A 187 3.31 0.69 24.58
CA ALA A 187 4.21 0.49 25.71
C ALA A 187 5.34 -0.51 25.43
N ILE A 188 5.09 -1.57 24.66
CA ILE A 188 6.10 -2.54 24.23
C ILE A 188 7.04 -1.91 23.20
N VAL A 189 6.49 -1.18 22.23
CA VAL A 189 7.27 -0.43 21.23
C VAL A 189 8.15 0.64 21.91
N ALA A 190 7.64 1.35 22.91
CA ALA A 190 8.40 2.35 23.65
C ALA A 190 9.54 1.75 24.50
N LYS A 191 9.43 0.50 24.96
CA LYS A 191 10.50 -0.20 25.67
C LYS A 191 11.64 -0.62 24.74
N TRP A 192 11.35 -0.92 23.47
CA TRP A 192 12.35 -1.19 22.45
C TRP A 192 13.26 0.02 22.19
N ASN A 193 12.67 1.22 22.07
CA ASN A 193 13.43 2.45 21.80
C ASN A 193 14.37 2.86 22.93
N ARG A 194 14.02 2.57 24.19
CA ARG A 194 14.84 2.91 25.37
C ARG A 194 16.04 2.00 25.61
N ARG A 195 16.04 0.78 25.07
CA ARG A 195 17.17 -0.16 25.25
C ARG A 195 18.32 0.09 24.26
N HIS A 196 18.01 0.60 23.07
CA HIS A 196 19.02 0.94 22.05
C HIS A 196 19.69 2.30 22.28
N SER A 197 19.09 3.16 23.11
CA SER A 197 19.68 4.46 23.50
C SER A 197 20.65 4.34 24.68
N ASN A 198 20.64 3.23 25.41
CA ASN A 198 21.55 3.00 26.54
C ASN A 198 22.85 2.26 26.15
N SER A 199 23.08 1.99 24.86
CA SER A 199 24.32 1.38 24.35
C SER A 199 25.31 2.38 23.77
N ASP A 200 25.03 3.68 23.86
CA ASP A 200 25.93 4.73 23.37
C ASP A 200 26.26 5.74 24.48
N PRO A 201 27.45 5.68 25.11
CA PRO A 201 27.80 6.55 26.23
C PRO A 201 28.02 8.03 25.84
N ASN A 202 27.86 8.41 24.58
CA ASN A 202 28.14 9.77 24.09
C ASN A 202 26.96 10.50 23.42
N SER A 203 25.72 10.01 23.51
CA SER A 203 24.59 10.73 22.91
C SER A 203 24.05 11.84 23.81
N THR A 204 24.61 13.05 23.65
CA THR A 204 24.02 14.30 24.16
C THR A 204 22.72 14.63 23.43
N HIS A 205 21.67 14.88 24.23
CA HIS A 205 20.31 15.33 23.91
C HIS A 205 20.12 16.29 22.71
N LEU A 206 18.96 16.17 22.02
CA LEU A 206 17.84 17.15 21.93
C LEU A 206 16.76 16.69 20.89
N PRO A 207 15.55 17.30 20.83
CA PRO A 207 14.39 17.03 21.68
C PRO A 207 13.17 16.47 20.92
N ALA A 208 12.13 16.14 21.69
CA ALA A 208 10.85 15.59 21.27
C ALA A 208 10.10 16.47 20.26
N PHE A 209 9.50 15.82 19.26
CA PHE A 209 8.49 16.41 18.39
C PHE A 209 7.14 16.45 19.13
N HIS A 210 6.55 17.64 19.19
CA HIS A 210 5.11 17.87 19.32
C HIS A 210 4.46 17.82 17.94
#